data_AF-A0A497JDI8-F1
#
_entry.id   AF-A0A497JDI8-F1
#
_cell.length_a   1.000
_cell.length_b   1.000
_cell.length_c   1.000
_cell.angle_alpha   90.00
_cell.angle_beta   90.00
_cell.angle_gamma   90.00
#
_symmetry.space_group_name_H-M   'P 1'
#
loop_
_entity.id
_entity.type
_entity.pdbx_description
1 polymer ?
#
loop_
_entity_poly.entity_id
_entity_poly.type
_entity_poly.pdbx_seq_one_letter_code
_entity_poly.pdbx_strand_id
1 'polypeptide(L)'
;MKSLEEKKASARVNEKLCVGCEICVKVCPHNAIIMSNGKAKINELECKACGICFASCLYNAIELPLNNKEEIFAYLEGLLKDTEIEKPIVNFVCYECGYSAIDMAGALGYTYPANILPVPLPCVGRLSVVEILKAIELGAEKVLITGCGEGGCHYLKGNEYAETQVKLANAILEEIGLGKKVESLYLFGYEAKRYVEKVRRMNNEQ
;
A
#
# COMPACT_ATOMS: atom_id res chain seq x y z
N MET A 1 -28.17 -13.22 -14.29
CA MET A 1 -27.19 -13.35 -13.19
C MET A 1 -26.01 -14.14 -13.68
N LYS A 2 -24.92 -13.48 -14.11
CA LYS A 2 -23.65 -14.18 -14.39
C LYS A 2 -23.16 -14.77 -13.07
N SER A 3 -22.87 -16.06 -13.09
CA SER A 3 -22.36 -16.83 -11.96
C SER A 3 -21.21 -16.09 -11.28
N LEU A 4 -21.30 -15.96 -9.96
CA LEU A 4 -20.25 -15.53 -9.05
C LEU A 4 -19.17 -16.62 -8.94
N GLU A 5 -18.67 -17.12 -10.07
CA GLU A 5 -17.47 -17.95 -10.11
C GLU A 5 -16.28 -17.05 -9.76
N GLU A 6 -16.02 -16.99 -8.44
CA GLU A 6 -14.78 -16.65 -7.76
C GLU A 6 -13.76 -15.88 -8.62
N LYS A 7 -13.83 -14.54 -8.60
CA LYS A 7 -12.67 -13.72 -8.95
C LYS A 7 -11.55 -14.09 -7.98
N LYS A 8 -10.68 -15.04 -8.35
CA LYS A 8 -9.45 -15.31 -7.61
C LYS A 8 -8.65 -14.01 -7.53
N ALA A 9 -8.22 -13.64 -6.33
CA ALA A 9 -7.46 -12.40 -6.08
C ALA A 9 -6.05 -12.40 -6.72
N SER A 10 -5.64 -13.47 -7.41
CA SER A 10 -4.30 -13.62 -7.97
C SER A 10 -3.97 -12.54 -9.00
N ALA A 11 -2.74 -12.04 -8.92
CA ALA A 11 -2.18 -11.12 -9.90
C ALA A 11 -1.99 -11.80 -11.27
N ARG A 12 -2.05 -11.02 -12.35
CA ARG A 12 -1.90 -11.49 -13.73
C ARG A 12 -0.79 -10.75 -14.45
N VAL A 13 -0.25 -11.35 -15.51
CA VAL A 13 0.79 -10.74 -16.34
C VAL A 13 0.21 -10.37 -17.71
N ASN A 14 0.38 -9.11 -18.10
CA ASN A 14 0.17 -8.64 -19.45
C ASN A 14 1.40 -8.94 -20.30
N GLU A 15 1.33 -10.02 -21.10
CA GLU A 15 2.47 -10.49 -21.91
C GLU A 15 2.94 -9.48 -22.96
N LYS A 16 2.08 -8.55 -23.39
CA LYS A 16 2.43 -7.51 -24.37
C LYS A 16 3.37 -6.47 -23.76
N LEU A 17 3.18 -6.14 -22.47
CA LEU A 17 4.01 -5.17 -21.74
C LEU A 17 5.22 -5.83 -21.06
N CYS A 18 5.14 -7.13 -20.76
CA CYS A 18 6.22 -7.83 -20.08
C CYS A 18 7.47 -7.95 -20.97
N VAL A 19 8.60 -7.39 -20.53
CA VAL A 19 9.89 -7.50 -21.26
C VAL A 19 10.77 -8.66 -20.79
N GLY A 20 10.33 -9.45 -19.81
CA GLY A 20 11.08 -10.60 -19.32
C GLY A 20 12.29 -10.29 -18.42
N CYS A 21 12.30 -9.14 -17.71
CA CYS A 21 13.43 -8.74 -16.86
C CYS A 21 13.57 -9.48 -15.52
N GLU A 22 12.63 -10.39 -15.20
CA GLU A 22 12.64 -11.26 -14.02
C GLU A 22 12.58 -10.57 -12.64
N ILE A 23 12.43 -9.25 -12.56
CA ILE A 23 12.31 -8.53 -11.28
C ILE A 23 11.16 -9.10 -10.44
N CYS A 24 9.98 -9.30 -11.05
CA CYS A 24 8.81 -9.85 -10.38
C CYS A 24 9.05 -11.24 -9.76
N VAL A 25 9.88 -12.08 -10.41
CA VAL A 25 10.28 -13.41 -9.90
C VAL A 25 11.11 -13.25 -8.62
N LYS A 26 12.13 -12.38 -8.66
CA LYS A 26 13.04 -12.15 -7.53
C LYS A 26 12.34 -11.57 -6.30
N VAL A 27 11.33 -10.74 -6.50
CA VAL A 27 10.65 -10.06 -5.38
C VAL A 27 9.51 -10.88 -4.79
N CYS A 28 9.02 -11.94 -5.47
CA CYS A 28 7.88 -12.71 -5.01
C CYS A 28 8.26 -13.54 -3.78
N PRO A 29 7.73 -13.25 -2.58
CA PRO A 29 8.11 -13.98 -1.38
C PRO A 29 7.50 -15.39 -1.32
N HIS A 30 6.54 -15.69 -2.21
CA HIS A 30 5.83 -16.97 -2.28
C HIS A 30 6.30 -17.84 -3.45
N ASN A 31 7.32 -17.41 -4.20
CA ASN A 31 7.84 -18.12 -5.39
C ASN A 31 6.77 -18.45 -6.44
N ALA A 32 5.68 -17.68 -6.48
CA ALA A 32 4.53 -17.94 -7.34
C ALA A 32 4.72 -17.48 -8.80
N ILE A 33 5.92 -17.03 -9.18
CA ILE A 33 6.17 -16.44 -10.51
C ILE A 33 7.35 -17.17 -11.15
N ILE A 34 7.15 -17.64 -12.37
CA ILE A 34 8.16 -18.32 -13.18
C ILE A 34 8.33 -17.62 -14.53
N MET A 35 9.43 -17.93 -15.22
CA MET A 35 9.66 -17.49 -16.60
C MET A 35 9.27 -18.60 -17.58
N SER A 36 8.54 -18.23 -18.63
CA SER A 36 8.13 -19.13 -19.72
C SER A 36 8.08 -18.34 -21.02
N ASN A 37 8.77 -18.83 -22.06
CA ASN A 37 8.84 -18.18 -23.38
C ASN A 37 9.25 -16.69 -23.33
N GLY A 38 10.19 -16.35 -22.44
CA GLY A 38 10.67 -14.97 -22.25
C GLY A 38 9.67 -14.04 -21.52
N LYS A 39 8.57 -14.58 -20.99
CA LYS A 39 7.54 -13.82 -20.27
C LYS A 39 7.38 -14.36 -18.84
N ALA A 40 7.02 -13.49 -17.91
CA ALA A 40 6.64 -13.92 -16.57
C ALA A 40 5.26 -14.58 -16.60
N LYS A 41 5.08 -15.65 -15.83
CA LYS A 41 3.81 -16.31 -15.59
C LYS A 41 3.60 -16.49 -14.09
N ILE A 42 2.39 -16.20 -13.64
CA ILE A 42 2.01 -16.31 -12.23
C ILE A 42 1.20 -17.60 -12.03
N ASN A 43 1.61 -18.41 -11.06
CA ASN A 43 0.86 -19.54 -10.58
C ASN A 43 -0.27 -19.04 -9.67
N GLU A 44 -1.51 -19.15 -10.15
CA GLU A 44 -2.68 -18.65 -9.43
C GLU A 44 -2.91 -19.34 -8.08
N LEU A 45 -2.48 -20.60 -7.93
CA LEU A 45 -2.68 -21.37 -6.69
C LEU A 45 -1.69 -20.96 -5.59
N GLU A 46 -0.50 -20.52 -5.98
CA GLU A 46 0.56 -20.09 -5.05
C GLU A 46 0.50 -18.59 -4.76
N CYS A 47 -0.05 -17.81 -5.69
CA CYS A 47 -0.16 -16.36 -5.56
C CYS A 47 -1.05 -15.97 -4.38
N LYS A 48 -0.48 -15.23 -3.42
CA LYS A 48 -1.21 -14.69 -2.26
C LYS A 48 -1.72 -13.26 -2.45
N ALA A 49 -1.66 -12.73 -3.67
CA ALA A 49 -2.19 -11.40 -4.02
C ALA A 49 -1.62 -10.22 -3.20
N CYS A 50 -0.38 -10.32 -2.71
CA CYS A 50 0.22 -9.26 -1.88
C CYS A 50 0.65 -8.00 -2.67
N GLY A 51 0.72 -8.06 -4.00
CA GLY A 51 0.97 -6.91 -4.87
C GLY A 51 2.43 -6.43 -4.97
N ILE A 52 3.41 -7.09 -4.36
CA ILE A 52 4.84 -6.69 -4.46
C ILE A 52 5.33 -6.73 -5.92
N CYS A 53 4.91 -7.73 -6.70
CA CYS A 53 5.25 -7.81 -8.12
C CYS A 53 4.62 -6.67 -8.94
N PHE A 54 3.45 -6.18 -8.53
CA PHE A 54 2.80 -5.02 -9.14
C PHE A 54 3.62 -3.75 -8.89
N ALA A 55 3.99 -3.49 -7.64
CA ALA A 55 4.77 -2.31 -7.25
C ALA A 55 6.17 -2.27 -7.90
N SER A 56 6.78 -3.43 -8.15
CA SER A 56 8.14 -3.54 -8.73
C SER A 56 8.18 -3.54 -10.26
N CYS A 57 7.03 -3.67 -10.94
CA CYS A 57 7.00 -3.77 -12.38
C CYS A 57 7.07 -2.38 -13.05
N LEU A 58 8.28 -1.99 -13.48
CA LEU A 58 8.51 -0.72 -14.18
C LEU A 58 7.81 -0.61 -15.55
N TYR A 59 7.33 -1.72 -16.10
CA TYR A 59 6.63 -1.79 -17.38
C TYR A 59 5.11 -1.85 -17.23
N ASN A 60 4.58 -1.76 -16.00
CA ASN A 60 3.15 -1.94 -15.68
C ASN A 60 2.56 -3.23 -16.28
N ALA A 61 3.37 -4.29 -16.37
CA ALA A 61 2.96 -5.56 -16.96
C ALA A 61 2.24 -6.49 -15.97
N ILE A 62 2.08 -6.08 -14.71
CA ILE A 62 1.37 -6.86 -13.69
C ILE A 62 0.04 -6.18 -13.41
N GLU A 63 -1.04 -6.97 -13.39
CA GLU A 63 -2.40 -6.52 -13.14
C GLU A 63 -2.91 -7.13 -11.84
N LEU A 64 -3.51 -6.30 -10.99
CA LEU A 64 -4.21 -6.74 -9.77
C LEU A 64 -5.72 -6.71 -10.03
N PRO A 65 -6.46 -7.81 -9.79
CA PRO A 65 -7.90 -7.84 -10.02
C PRO A 65 -8.71 -7.01 -9.00
N LEU A 66 -8.09 -6.67 -7.87
CA LEU A 66 -8.62 -5.86 -6.78
C LEU A 66 -7.50 -4.96 -6.25
N ASN A 67 -7.84 -3.74 -5.80
CA ASN A 67 -6.88 -2.75 -5.34
C ASN A 67 -5.84 -2.38 -6.42
N ASN A 68 -6.27 -2.37 -7.68
CA ASN A 68 -5.46 -1.86 -8.80
C ASN A 68 -5.28 -0.33 -8.70
N LYS A 69 -4.43 0.20 -9.57
CA LYS A 69 -4.09 1.62 -9.62
C LYS A 69 -5.33 2.49 -9.75
N GLU A 70 -6.23 2.11 -10.66
CA GLU A 70 -7.43 2.87 -11.00
C GLU A 70 -8.40 2.94 -9.81
N GLU A 71 -8.62 1.82 -9.12
CA GLU A 71 -9.45 1.76 -7.92
C GLU A 71 -8.87 2.61 -6.78
N ILE A 72 -7.55 2.56 -6.57
CA ILE A 72 -6.89 3.35 -5.54
C ILE A 72 -6.92 4.84 -5.88
N PHE A 73 -6.73 5.21 -7.15
CA PHE A 73 -6.82 6.60 -7.58
C PHE A 73 -8.23 7.14 -7.39
N ALA A 74 -9.25 6.38 -7.80
CA ALA A 74 -10.65 6.76 -7.57
C ALA A 74 -10.96 6.89 -6.07
N TYR A 75 -10.42 6.02 -5.22
CA TYR A 75 -10.55 6.12 -3.77
C TYR A 75 -9.93 7.42 -3.23
N LEU A 76 -8.69 7.74 -3.64
CA LEU A 76 -8.01 8.97 -3.22
C LEU A 76 -8.74 10.23 -3.70
N GLU A 77 -9.23 10.23 -4.95
CA GLU A 77 -10.03 11.33 -5.49
C GLU A 77 -11.31 11.54 -4.67
N GLY A 78 -12.01 10.45 -4.33
CA GLY A 78 -13.21 10.52 -3.49
C GLY A 78 -12.95 11.02 -2.06
N LEU A 79 -11.75 10.82 -1.52
CA LEU A 79 -11.38 11.30 -0.18
C LEU A 79 -10.93 12.77 -0.15
N LEU A 80 -10.18 13.18 -1.17
CA LEU A 80 -9.40 14.42 -1.12
C LEU A 80 -9.96 15.53 -2.00
N LYS A 81 -10.60 15.19 -3.12
CA LYS A 81 -11.12 16.20 -4.04
C LYS A 81 -12.29 16.91 -3.38
N ASP A 82 -12.21 18.23 -3.30
CA ASP A 82 -13.22 19.11 -2.69
C ASP A 82 -13.50 18.77 -1.20
N THR A 83 -12.50 18.22 -0.49
CA THR A 83 -12.63 17.87 0.92
C THR A 83 -12.59 19.11 1.82
N GLU A 84 -13.45 19.14 2.84
CA GLU A 84 -13.43 20.18 3.89
C GLU A 84 -12.47 19.81 5.06
N ILE A 85 -11.82 18.65 4.98
CA ILE A 85 -10.92 18.17 6.01
C ILE A 85 -9.63 18.99 5.97
N GLU A 86 -9.38 19.75 7.05
CA GLU A 86 -8.15 20.52 7.17
C GLU A 86 -6.94 19.58 7.36
N LYS A 87 -5.88 19.81 6.57
CA LYS A 87 -4.61 19.07 6.62
C LYS A 87 -4.81 17.55 6.59
N PRO A 88 -5.42 16.99 5.53
CA PRO A 88 -5.76 15.58 5.47
C PRO A 88 -4.48 14.72 5.45
N ILE A 89 -4.42 13.67 6.25
CA ILE A 89 -3.34 12.69 6.27
C ILE A 89 -3.88 11.40 5.67
N VAL A 90 -3.42 11.01 4.49
CA VAL A 90 -3.80 9.72 3.90
C VAL A 90 -3.03 8.60 4.58
N ASN A 91 -3.74 7.60 5.13
CA ASN A 91 -3.14 6.43 5.75
C ASN A 91 -3.38 5.18 4.90
N PHE A 92 -2.40 4.78 4.09
CA PHE A 92 -2.46 3.47 3.43
C PHE A 92 -2.23 2.37 4.47
N VAL A 93 -3.27 1.58 4.73
CA VAL A 93 -3.31 0.65 5.86
C VAL A 93 -3.48 -0.79 5.42
N CYS A 94 -2.58 -1.66 5.87
CA CYS A 94 -2.68 -3.11 5.67
C CYS A 94 -3.87 -3.69 6.44
N TYR A 95 -4.69 -4.55 5.81
CA TYR A 95 -5.85 -5.21 6.44
C TYR A 95 -5.48 -6.05 7.66
N GLU A 96 -4.29 -6.63 7.66
CA GLU A 96 -3.85 -7.56 8.70
C GLU A 96 -3.59 -6.82 10.03
N CYS A 97 -2.37 -6.31 10.24
CA CYS A 97 -2.04 -5.68 11.52
C CYS A 97 -2.47 -4.20 11.59
N GLY A 98 -2.40 -3.48 10.48
CA GLY A 98 -2.66 -2.04 10.47
C GLY A 98 -4.12 -1.73 10.80
N TYR A 99 -5.04 -2.35 10.06
CA TYR A 99 -6.47 -2.15 10.24
C TYR A 99 -6.94 -2.70 11.60
N SER A 100 -6.43 -3.86 12.01
CA SER A 100 -6.68 -4.40 13.35
C SER A 100 -6.28 -3.44 14.46
N ALA A 101 -5.18 -2.69 14.32
CA ALA A 101 -4.77 -1.69 15.31
C ALA A 101 -5.71 -0.47 15.33
N ILE A 102 -6.29 -0.09 14.19
CA ILE A 102 -7.32 0.95 14.10
C ILE A 102 -8.60 0.47 14.82
N ASP A 103 -9.05 -0.76 14.53
CA ASP A 103 -10.22 -1.36 15.16
C ASP A 103 -10.03 -1.47 16.68
N MET A 104 -8.86 -1.93 17.11
CA MET A 104 -8.50 -2.02 18.52
C MET A 104 -8.43 -0.63 19.18
N ALA A 105 -7.98 0.40 18.46
CA ALA A 105 -8.02 1.76 18.97
C ALA A 105 -9.46 2.25 19.24
N GLY A 106 -10.39 1.92 18.34
CA GLY A 106 -11.82 2.16 18.54
C GLY A 106 -12.38 1.37 19.73
N ALA A 107 -12.09 0.07 19.81
CA ALA A 107 -12.58 -0.82 20.87
C ALA A 107 -12.08 -0.42 22.28
N LEU A 108 -10.85 0.08 22.38
CA LEU A 108 -10.24 0.57 23.62
C LEU A 108 -10.63 2.01 23.97
N GLY A 109 -11.43 2.68 23.12
CA GLY A 109 -11.86 4.06 23.35
C GLY A 109 -10.74 5.10 23.22
N TYR A 110 -9.69 4.81 22.45
CA TYR A 110 -8.68 5.82 22.16
C TYR A 110 -9.22 6.86 21.18
N THR A 111 -8.85 8.12 21.42
CA THR A 111 -9.16 9.24 20.54
C THR A 111 -7.92 9.72 19.79
N TYR A 112 -8.08 10.12 18.54
CA TYR A 112 -7.04 10.73 17.71
C TYR A 112 -7.67 11.69 16.72
N PRO A 113 -6.88 12.61 16.12
CA PRO A 113 -7.38 13.56 15.13
C PRO A 113 -8.14 12.91 13.98
N ALA A 114 -9.26 13.51 13.57
CA ALA A 114 -10.16 12.97 12.55
C ALA A 114 -9.71 13.24 11.09
N ASN A 115 -8.60 13.94 10.91
CA ASN A 115 -8.02 14.22 9.59
C ASN A 115 -7.16 13.06 9.05
N ILE A 116 -7.04 11.94 9.76
CA ILE A 116 -6.40 10.71 9.27
C ILE A 116 -7.40 9.89 8.44
N LEU A 117 -7.11 9.70 7.16
CA LEU A 117 -8.02 9.09 6.18
C LEU A 117 -7.49 7.70 5.78
N PRO A 118 -8.04 6.60 6.33
CA PRO A 118 -7.56 5.27 6.02
C PRO A 118 -7.92 4.86 4.59
N VAL A 119 -6.92 4.36 3.85
CA VAL A 119 -7.06 3.71 2.54
C VAL A 119 -6.66 2.24 2.73
N PRO A 120 -7.64 1.35 2.92
CA PRO A 120 -7.36 -0.04 3.24
C PRO A 120 -6.82 -0.85 2.06
N LEU A 121 -5.87 -1.73 2.33
CA LEU A 121 -5.18 -2.57 1.35
C LEU A 121 -4.96 -3.98 1.87
N PRO A 122 -4.96 -5.02 1.01
CA PRO A 122 -4.53 -6.36 1.42
C PRO A 122 -3.12 -6.35 1.98
N CYS A 123 -2.22 -5.62 1.34
CA CYS A 123 -0.88 -5.41 1.83
C CYS A 123 -0.36 -4.05 1.39
N VAL A 124 0.33 -3.35 2.27
CA VAL A 124 1.08 -2.14 1.91
C VAL A 124 2.21 -2.42 0.93
N GLY A 125 2.66 -3.67 0.80
CA GLY A 125 3.63 -4.08 -0.22
C GLY A 125 3.14 -3.92 -1.67
N ARG A 126 1.84 -3.69 -1.88
CA ARG A 126 1.28 -3.34 -3.19
C ARG A 126 1.52 -1.89 -3.59
N LEU A 127 1.86 -1.00 -2.65
CA LEU A 127 2.13 0.40 -2.93
C LEU A 127 3.30 0.53 -3.89
N SER A 128 3.11 1.29 -4.96
CA SER A 128 4.20 1.94 -5.66
C SER A 128 4.30 3.39 -5.18
N VAL A 129 5.43 4.02 -5.47
CA VAL A 129 5.63 5.46 -5.24
C VAL A 129 4.56 6.32 -5.93
N VAL A 130 3.95 5.83 -7.02
CA VAL A 130 2.95 6.59 -7.79
C VAL A 130 1.68 6.83 -6.97
N GLU A 131 1.15 5.82 -6.28
CA GLU A 131 -0.04 6.02 -5.43
C GLU A 131 0.26 6.97 -4.25
N ILE A 132 1.48 6.93 -3.71
CA ILE A 132 1.92 7.82 -2.63
C ILE A 132 1.97 9.27 -3.12
N LEU A 133 2.62 9.51 -4.26
CA LEU A 133 2.72 10.85 -4.86
C LEU A 133 1.36 11.35 -5.33
N LYS A 134 0.48 10.47 -5.81
CA LYS A 134 -0.90 10.85 -6.18
C LYS A 134 -1.70 11.37 -4.99
N ALA A 135 -1.54 10.78 -3.81
CA ALA A 135 -2.17 11.30 -2.59
C ALA A 135 -1.71 12.72 -2.28
N ILE A 136 -0.41 12.99 -2.38
CA ILE A 136 0.15 14.34 -2.18
C ILE A 136 -0.34 15.33 -3.24
N GLU A 137 -0.34 14.93 -4.52
CA GLU A 137 -0.85 15.72 -5.66
C GLU A 137 -2.31 16.14 -5.44
N LEU A 138 -3.14 15.25 -4.89
CA LEU A 138 -4.55 15.50 -4.60
C LEU A 138 -4.80 16.33 -3.33
N GLY A 139 -3.75 16.77 -2.63
CA GLY A 139 -3.87 17.67 -1.48
C GLY A 139 -3.70 17.02 -0.11
N ALA A 140 -3.23 15.77 -0.02
CA ALA A 140 -2.82 15.21 1.26
C ALA A 140 -1.65 16.02 1.85
N GLU A 141 -1.78 16.45 3.10
CA GLU A 141 -0.74 17.19 3.81
C GLU A 141 0.45 16.28 4.13
N LYS A 142 0.15 15.06 4.59
CA LYS A 142 1.11 13.97 4.84
C LYS A 142 0.53 12.64 4.39
N VAL A 143 1.38 11.64 4.20
CA VAL A 143 1.00 10.25 3.96
C VAL A 143 1.58 9.38 5.07
N LEU A 144 0.75 8.52 5.66
CA LEU A 144 1.14 7.45 6.56
C LEU A 144 1.00 6.09 5.86
N ILE A 145 1.98 5.22 6.01
CA ILE A 145 1.90 3.82 5.59
C ILE A 145 1.90 2.95 6.84
N THR A 146 0.78 2.31 7.13
CA THR A 146 0.63 1.44 8.31
C THR A 146 0.63 -0.03 7.88
N GLY A 147 1.65 -0.78 8.31
CA GLY A 147 1.84 -2.18 7.94
C GLY A 147 2.11 -3.10 9.13
N CYS A 148 2.30 -4.39 8.83
CA CYS A 148 2.70 -5.39 9.83
C CYS A 148 4.10 -5.11 10.37
N GLY A 149 4.27 -5.41 11.67
CA GLY A 149 5.54 -5.32 12.39
C GLY A 149 6.66 -6.15 11.76
N GLU A 150 7.89 -5.80 12.10
CA GLU A 150 9.09 -6.53 11.65
C GLU A 150 9.04 -8.00 12.08
N GLY A 151 9.43 -8.90 11.18
CA GLY A 151 9.33 -10.35 11.39
C GLY A 151 7.90 -10.92 11.42
N GLY A 152 6.87 -10.07 11.37
CA GLY A 152 5.46 -10.43 11.50
C GLY A 152 4.60 -10.15 10.26
N CYS A 153 5.21 -9.93 9.10
CA CYS A 153 4.44 -9.65 7.89
C CYS A 153 3.68 -10.90 7.42
N HIS A 154 2.36 -10.77 7.25
CA HIS A 154 1.50 -11.85 6.72
C HIS A 154 1.98 -12.36 5.36
N TYR A 155 2.42 -11.45 4.49
CA TYR A 155 2.96 -11.76 3.16
C TYR A 155 4.49 -11.77 3.13
N LEU A 156 5.11 -12.04 4.29
CA LEU A 156 6.55 -12.21 4.53
C LEU A 156 7.39 -10.93 4.41
N LYS A 157 7.24 -10.14 3.34
CA LYS A 157 8.12 -8.98 3.04
C LYS A 157 7.41 -7.69 2.68
N GLY A 158 6.08 -7.64 2.77
CA GLY A 158 5.30 -6.48 2.30
C GLY A 158 5.64 -5.15 2.98
N ASN A 159 5.98 -5.19 4.27
CA ASN A 159 6.47 -4.04 5.03
C ASN A 159 7.83 -3.53 4.52
N GLU A 160 8.80 -4.42 4.27
CA GLU A 160 10.12 -4.05 3.74
C GLU A 160 10.04 -3.35 2.37
N TYR A 161 9.20 -3.85 1.47
CA TYR A 161 8.99 -3.21 0.16
C TYR A 161 8.28 -1.87 0.30
N ALA A 162 7.29 -1.76 1.20
CA ALA A 162 6.64 -0.48 1.48
C ALA A 162 7.63 0.55 2.02
N GLU A 163 8.55 0.17 2.90
CA GLU A 163 9.57 1.06 3.46
C GLU A 163 10.51 1.59 2.36
N THR A 164 10.80 0.76 1.35
CA THR A 164 11.56 1.20 0.17
C THR A 164 10.81 2.28 -0.61
N GLN A 165 9.49 2.17 -0.74
CA GLN A 165 8.68 3.20 -1.41
C GLN A 165 8.57 4.49 -0.59
N VAL A 166 8.53 4.41 0.75
CA VAL A 166 8.58 5.60 1.63
C VAL A 166 9.86 6.39 1.38
N LYS A 167 11.00 5.70 1.37
CA LYS A 167 12.31 6.32 1.12
C LYS A 167 12.36 6.97 -0.26
N LEU A 168 11.89 6.26 -1.29
CA LEU A 168 11.83 6.79 -2.66
C LEU A 168 10.91 8.02 -2.77
N ALA A 169 9.72 7.96 -2.17
CA ALA A 169 8.76 9.06 -2.18
C ALA A 169 9.35 10.30 -1.52
N ASN A 170 9.93 10.17 -0.32
CA ASN A 170 10.55 11.29 0.39
C ASN A 170 11.74 11.86 -0.38
N ALA A 171 12.59 11.03 -1.00
CA ALA A 171 13.70 11.52 -1.82
C ALA A 171 13.19 12.39 -3.00
N ILE A 172 12.11 11.96 -3.66
CA ILE A 172 11.48 12.74 -4.74
C ILE A 172 10.88 14.05 -4.19
N LEU A 173 10.15 13.98 -3.07
CA LEU A 173 9.48 15.14 -2.47
C LEU A 173 10.48 16.19 -1.95
N GLU A 174 11.60 15.75 -1.39
CA GLU A 174 12.70 16.63 -0.99
C GLU A 174 13.32 17.34 -2.20
N GLU A 175 13.60 16.60 -3.28
CA GLU A 175 14.19 17.15 -4.51
C GLU A 175 13.30 18.24 -5.15
N ILE A 176 11.98 18.07 -5.11
CA ILE A 176 11.03 19.05 -5.65
C ILE A 176 10.66 20.16 -4.64
N GLY A 177 11.30 20.20 -3.47
CA GLY A 177 11.11 21.27 -2.48
C GLY A 177 9.85 21.16 -1.62
N LEU A 178 9.18 20.00 -1.58
CA LEU A 178 8.02 19.76 -0.71
C LEU A 178 8.39 19.18 0.66
N GLY A 179 9.66 18.79 0.85
CA GLY A 179 10.16 18.19 2.09
C GLY A 179 9.64 16.77 2.32
N LYS A 180 10.02 16.16 3.44
CA LYS A 180 9.55 14.82 3.80
C LYS A 180 8.11 14.87 4.30
N LYS A 181 7.18 14.29 3.52
CA LYS A 181 5.75 14.21 3.87
C LYS A 181 5.24 12.79 4.10
N VAL A 182 6.08 11.78 3.89
CA VAL A 182 5.68 10.37 3.97
C VAL A 182 6.33 9.69 5.17
N GLU A 183 5.53 9.02 5.97
CA GLU A 183 5.99 8.27 7.14
C GLU A 183 5.46 6.84 7.14
N SER A 184 6.19 5.91 7.76
CA SER A 184 5.74 4.54 8.01
C SER A 184 5.50 4.27 9.50
N LEU A 185 4.64 3.29 9.75
CA LEU A 185 4.45 2.64 11.05
C LEU A 185 4.24 1.13 10.85
N TYR A 186 5.18 0.33 11.36
CA TYR A 186 5.07 -1.12 11.36
C TYR A 186 4.77 -1.61 12.77
N LEU A 187 3.63 -2.27 12.93
CA LEU A 187 3.09 -2.69 14.22
C LEU A 187 2.33 -4.01 14.13
N PHE A 188 2.04 -4.61 15.27
CA PHE A 188 1.13 -5.74 15.42
C PHE A 188 -0.28 -5.24 15.78
N GLY A 189 -1.32 -5.98 15.41
CA GLY A 189 -2.71 -5.53 15.54
C GLY A 189 -3.16 -5.16 16.97
N TYR A 190 -2.50 -5.69 18.01
CA TYR A 190 -2.80 -5.35 19.40
C TYR A 190 -2.18 -4.00 19.84
N GLU A 191 -1.30 -3.39 19.05
CA GLU A 191 -0.53 -2.20 19.41
C GLU A 191 -1.28 -0.89 19.09
N ALA A 192 -2.58 -0.84 19.38
CA ALA A 192 -3.45 0.32 19.13
C ALA A 192 -2.88 1.63 19.70
N LYS A 193 -2.30 1.58 20.90
CA LYS A 193 -1.69 2.76 21.53
C LYS A 193 -0.57 3.37 20.68
N ARG A 194 0.28 2.54 20.06
CA ARG A 194 1.37 3.00 19.16
C ARG A 194 0.81 3.66 17.91
N TYR A 195 -0.27 3.12 17.34
CA TYR A 195 -0.98 3.75 16.22
C TYR A 195 -1.47 5.16 16.60
N VAL A 196 -2.18 5.28 17.72
CA VAL A 196 -2.73 6.56 18.20
C VAL A 196 -1.62 7.58 18.49
N GLU A 197 -0.53 7.15 19.13
CA GLU A 197 0.63 8.01 19.39
C GLU A 197 1.28 8.50 18.08
N LYS A 198 1.42 7.63 17.08
CA LYS A 198 1.93 8.03 15.75
C LYS A 198 1.04 9.09 15.11
N VAL A 199 -0.28 8.86 15.05
CA VAL A 199 -1.23 9.79 14.41
C VAL A 199 -1.24 11.15 15.12
N ARG A 200 -1.21 11.16 16.45
CA ARG A 200 -1.12 12.40 17.24
C ARG A 200 0.17 13.15 16.97
N ARG A 201 1.32 12.46 16.93
CA ARG A 201 2.62 13.09 16.63
C ARG A 201 2.62 13.72 15.23
N MET A 202 2.11 13.02 14.21
CA MET A 202 2.06 13.54 12.84
C MET A 202 1.24 14.83 12.71
N ASN A 203 0.25 15.02 13.57
CA ASN A 203 -0.56 16.24 13.64
C ASN A 203 0.11 17.39 14.39
N ASN A 204 1.00 17.09 15.33
CA ASN A 204 1.65 18.09 16.19
C ASN A 204 2.99 18.60 15.65
N GLU A 205 3.61 17.90 14.70
CA GLU A 205 4.83 18.35 14.02
C GLU A 205 4.49 19.48 13.03
N GLN A 206 4.69 20.71 13.51
CA GLN A 206 4.74 21.96 12.75
C GLN A 206 6.18 22.29 12.35
#